data_AF-A0A7Z9G8B5-F1
#
_entry.id   AF-A0A7Z9G8B5-F1
#
_cell.length_a   1.000
_cell.length_b   1.000
_cell.length_c   1.000
_cell.angle_alpha   90.00
_cell.angle_beta   90.00
_cell.angle_gamma   90.00
#
_symmetry.space_group_name_H-M   'P 1'
#
loop_
_entity.id
_entity.type
_entity.pdbx_description
1 polymer ?
#
loop_
_entity_poly.entity_id
_entity_poly.type
_entity_poly.pdbx_seq_one_letter_code
_entity_poly.pdbx_strand_id
1 'polypeptide(L)'
;MKPGARQYTMMAPGTALGGYAPGENGWQVVPAGLVQGNGAYYYYQTKLDLRGLDDLGLQPLSVTLQEGGPIILHSNETSAMVIDVLTTVRPTETNMGDWWVSINIQGNPPGFMMGSAIAYGPQMSPDVQTLNPSQVTWGLWRLFGVNGAFRLAGTDFPTQTISSGYFGQGEVQVPPSVWWTRLVIGDESDTSMGMPSSNLVVYANAHSMTEPEEMTAMMRSVQR
;
A
#
# COMPACT_ATOMS: atom_id res chain seq x y z
N MET A 1 4.87 -7.57 31.10
CA MET A 1 3.55 -6.91 31.01
C MET A 1 2.47 -7.95 30.75
N LYS A 2 1.19 -7.73 31.10
CA LYS A 2 0.12 -8.68 30.75
C LYS A 2 -0.11 -8.68 29.23
N PRO A 3 -0.28 -9.84 28.58
CA PRO A 3 -0.83 -9.94 27.24
C PRO A 3 -2.20 -9.23 27.21
N GLY A 4 -2.46 -8.44 26.17
CA GLY A 4 -3.69 -7.66 26.09
C GLY A 4 -3.84 -6.97 24.75
N ALA A 5 -5.08 -6.65 24.41
CA ALA A 5 -5.39 -5.92 23.19
C ALA A 5 -4.70 -4.54 23.21
N ARG A 6 -4.03 -4.23 22.12
CA ARG A 6 -3.37 -2.96 21.84
C ARG A 6 -4.03 -2.34 20.62
N GLN A 7 -4.06 -1.01 20.60
CA GLN A 7 -4.44 -0.25 19.43
C GLN A 7 -3.24 0.61 19.04
N TYR A 8 -2.93 0.64 17.76
CA TYR A 8 -1.97 1.57 17.19
C TYR A 8 -2.55 2.24 15.95
N THR A 9 -2.06 3.46 15.70
CA THR A 9 -2.52 4.27 14.58
C THR A 9 -1.31 4.77 13.81
N MET A 10 -1.35 4.64 12.49
CA MET A 10 -0.43 5.30 11.58
C MET A 10 -1.21 6.29 10.73
N MET A 11 -0.58 7.40 10.33
CA MET A 11 -1.21 8.45 9.53
C MET A 11 -0.45 8.69 8.22
N ALA A 12 -1.21 8.79 7.13
CA ALA A 12 -0.73 9.31 5.86
C ALA A 12 -1.38 10.69 5.63
N PRO A 13 -0.57 11.74 5.41
CA PRO A 13 -1.07 13.09 5.20
C PRO A 13 -1.80 13.19 3.86
N GLY A 14 -2.80 14.06 3.81
CA GLY A 14 -3.43 14.41 2.54
C GLY A 14 -2.47 15.21 1.67
N THR A 15 -2.66 15.13 0.36
CA THR A 15 -1.80 15.82 -0.60
C THR A 15 -2.50 15.96 -1.96
N ALA A 16 -2.08 16.95 -2.74
CA ALA A 16 -2.36 17.00 -4.17
C ALA A 16 -1.25 16.23 -4.90
N LEU A 17 -1.65 15.24 -5.70
CA LEU A 17 -0.76 14.45 -6.52
C LEU A 17 -0.89 14.91 -7.96
N GLY A 18 0.24 15.15 -8.63
CA GLY A 18 0.23 15.27 -10.08
C GLY A 18 1.51 15.79 -10.72
N GLY A 19 1.49 15.88 -12.06
CA GLY A 19 2.57 16.45 -12.85
C GLY A 19 3.91 15.70 -12.73
N TYR A 20 3.87 14.41 -12.36
CA TYR A 20 5.06 13.58 -12.10
C TYR A 20 5.99 14.15 -11.02
N ALA A 21 5.46 14.98 -10.12
CA ALA A 21 6.21 15.57 -9.03
C ALA A 21 5.91 14.84 -7.72
N PRO A 22 6.89 14.72 -6.79
CA PRO A 22 6.60 14.28 -5.44
C PRO A 22 5.48 15.14 -4.84
N GLY A 23 4.51 14.49 -4.21
CA GLY A 23 3.48 15.21 -3.45
C GLY A 23 4.08 15.86 -2.21
N GLU A 24 3.32 16.77 -1.59
CA GLU A 24 3.70 17.34 -0.31
C GLU A 24 3.74 16.28 0.81
N ASN A 25 4.34 16.63 1.95
CA ASN A 25 4.26 15.85 3.19
C ASN A 25 4.84 14.42 3.11
N GLY A 26 5.87 14.22 2.29
CA GLY A 26 6.61 12.96 2.21
C GLY A 26 6.07 11.97 1.17
N TRP A 27 5.06 12.35 0.41
CA TRP A 27 4.64 11.59 -0.76
C TRP A 27 5.73 11.59 -1.84
N GLN A 28 5.98 10.43 -2.40
CA GLN A 28 6.96 10.21 -3.45
C GLN A 28 6.25 9.84 -4.75
N VAL A 29 6.96 9.97 -5.86
CA VAL A 29 6.48 9.59 -7.19
C VAL A 29 7.50 8.68 -7.86
N VAL A 30 7.02 7.63 -8.52
CA VAL A 30 7.83 6.83 -9.42
C VAL A 30 7.33 7.10 -10.84
N PRO A 31 8.13 7.80 -11.67
CA PRO A 31 7.74 8.13 -13.04
C PRO A 31 7.54 6.89 -13.91
N ALA A 32 6.63 7.00 -14.88
CA ALA A 32 6.29 5.93 -15.83
C ALA A 32 7.49 5.34 -16.59
N GLY A 33 8.56 6.12 -16.81
CA GLY A 33 9.77 5.65 -17.49
C GLY A 33 10.57 4.62 -16.70
N LEU A 34 10.38 4.51 -15.38
CA LEU A 34 11.08 3.56 -14.52
C LEU A 34 10.28 2.27 -14.27
N VAL A 35 9.01 2.24 -14.66
CA VAL A 35 8.07 1.13 -14.46
C VAL A 35 7.53 0.79 -15.84
N GLN A 36 8.13 -0.18 -16.55
CA GLN A 36 7.85 -0.41 -17.98
C GLN A 36 6.35 -0.65 -18.23
N GLY A 37 5.67 0.39 -18.70
CA GLY A 37 4.39 0.28 -19.41
C GLY A 37 3.13 0.78 -18.73
N ASN A 38 3.16 1.33 -17.50
CA ASN A 38 1.91 1.67 -16.79
C ASN A 38 2.02 2.92 -15.90
N GLY A 39 1.89 4.12 -16.50
CA GLY A 39 1.67 5.38 -15.77
C GLY A 39 2.72 5.73 -14.70
N ALA A 40 2.58 6.89 -14.06
CA ALA A 40 3.30 7.14 -12.82
C ALA A 40 2.45 6.66 -11.65
N TYR A 41 3.09 6.26 -10.56
CA TYR A 41 2.41 6.03 -9.31
C TYR A 41 3.01 6.90 -8.21
N TYR A 42 2.17 7.21 -7.23
CA TYR A 42 2.53 7.99 -6.07
C TYR A 42 2.44 7.11 -4.84
N TYR A 43 3.35 7.28 -3.89
CA TYR A 43 3.31 6.48 -2.68
C TYR A 43 3.69 7.27 -1.44
N TYR A 44 3.16 6.83 -0.32
CA TYR A 44 3.54 7.27 1.02
C TYR A 44 3.85 6.07 1.88
N GLN A 45 4.94 6.16 2.65
CA GLN A 45 5.37 5.11 3.56
C GLN A 45 5.54 5.65 4.96
N THR A 46 5.00 4.94 5.94
CA THR A 46 5.23 5.21 7.35
C THR A 46 5.58 3.94 8.09
N LYS A 47 6.38 4.10 9.13
CA LYS A 47 6.94 3.01 9.94
C LYS A 47 6.39 3.11 11.35
N LEU A 48 5.81 2.02 11.83
CA LEU A 48 5.55 1.83 13.24
C LEU A 48 6.67 1.02 13.86
N ASP A 49 7.30 1.56 14.91
CA ASP A 49 8.28 0.83 15.72
C ASP A 49 7.55 -0.06 16.73
N LEU A 50 7.79 -1.36 16.66
CA LEU A 50 7.18 -2.35 17.55
C LEU A 50 8.11 -2.74 18.71
N ARG A 51 9.36 -2.24 18.75
CA ARG A 51 10.34 -2.61 19.80
C ARG A 51 9.93 -2.22 21.21
N GLY A 52 9.00 -1.27 21.36
CA GLY A 52 8.42 -0.89 22.66
C GLY A 52 7.41 -1.89 23.23
N LEU A 53 7.21 -3.05 22.59
CA LEU A 53 6.20 -4.06 22.96
C LEU A 53 6.79 -5.33 23.59
N ASP A 54 8.04 -5.29 24.08
CA ASP A 54 8.72 -6.29 24.93
C ASP A 54 8.53 -7.76 24.48
N ASP A 55 9.24 -8.18 23.42
CA ASP A 55 9.37 -9.57 22.94
C ASP A 55 8.05 -10.30 22.61
N LEU A 56 6.92 -9.61 22.57
CA LEU A 56 5.63 -10.17 22.19
C LEU A 56 5.37 -9.96 20.70
N GLY A 57 4.92 -11.01 20.02
CA GLY A 57 4.34 -10.90 18.69
C GLY A 57 3.02 -10.14 18.73
N LEU A 58 2.74 -9.33 17.71
CA LEU A 58 1.44 -8.71 17.51
C LEU A 58 0.65 -9.49 16.48
N GLN A 59 -0.51 -10.02 16.86
CA GLN A 59 -1.47 -10.54 15.89
C GLN A 59 -2.54 -9.49 15.60
N PRO A 60 -2.61 -8.93 14.37
CA PRO A 60 -3.70 -8.06 13.99
C PRO A 60 -5.03 -8.81 14.10
N LEU A 61 -5.96 -8.27 14.90
CA LEU A 61 -7.33 -8.75 15.01
C LEU A 61 -8.24 -8.03 14.01
N SER A 62 -8.04 -6.73 13.88
CA SER A 62 -8.75 -5.91 12.92
C SER A 62 -7.88 -4.74 12.47
N VAL A 63 -8.00 -4.41 11.19
CA VAL A 63 -7.35 -3.28 10.57
C VAL A 63 -8.45 -2.45 9.93
N THR A 64 -8.52 -1.18 10.32
CA THR A 64 -9.52 -0.23 9.82
C THR A 64 -8.81 0.96 9.21
N LEU A 65 -9.12 1.26 7.97
CA LEU A 65 -8.69 2.47 7.30
C LEU A 65 -9.78 3.54 7.44
N GLN A 66 -9.38 4.73 7.89
CA GLN A 66 -10.26 5.90 8.05
C GLN A 66 -9.73 7.05 7.20
N GLU A 67 -10.55 7.61 6.33
CA GLU A 67 -10.19 8.74 5.47
C GLU A 67 -10.88 10.02 5.95
N GLY A 68 -10.16 11.13 5.93
CA GLY A 68 -10.66 12.44 6.38
C GLY A 68 -11.63 13.11 5.40
N GLY A 69 -11.79 12.55 4.21
CA GLY A 69 -12.63 13.08 3.14
C GLY A 69 -12.63 12.15 1.91
N PRO A 70 -13.34 12.53 0.84
CA PRO A 70 -13.34 11.76 -0.41
C PRO A 70 -12.02 11.93 -1.17
N ILE A 71 -11.68 10.95 -2.00
CA ILE A 71 -10.69 11.12 -3.07
C ILE A 71 -11.31 11.96 -4.18
N ILE A 72 -10.51 12.92 -4.65
CA ILE A 72 -10.89 13.87 -5.69
C ILE A 72 -10.09 13.54 -6.95
N LEU A 73 -10.77 13.34 -8.07
CA LEU A 73 -10.13 13.26 -9.39
C LEU A 73 -10.36 14.57 -10.14
N HIS A 74 -9.29 15.11 -10.73
CA HIS A 74 -9.37 16.27 -11.59
C HIS A 74 -9.82 15.85 -13.00
N SER A 75 -10.24 16.81 -13.85
CA SER A 75 -11.02 16.55 -15.07
C SER A 75 -10.42 15.59 -16.09
N ASN A 76 -9.11 15.34 -16.03
CA ASN A 76 -8.41 14.44 -16.95
C ASN A 76 -8.36 13.00 -16.43
N GLU A 77 -8.67 12.77 -15.15
CA GLU A 77 -8.64 11.45 -14.53
C GLU A 77 -10.02 10.79 -14.53
N THR A 78 -10.09 9.58 -15.07
CA THR A 78 -11.36 8.83 -15.13
C THR A 78 -11.52 7.89 -13.95
N SER A 79 -10.40 7.42 -13.41
CA SER A 79 -10.34 6.44 -12.34
C SER A 79 -9.00 6.51 -11.63
N ALA A 80 -8.98 6.02 -10.39
CA ALA A 80 -7.74 5.89 -9.63
C ALA A 80 -7.77 4.60 -8.81
N MET A 81 -6.65 3.89 -8.77
CA MET A 81 -6.49 2.78 -7.84
C MET A 81 -5.68 3.21 -6.63
N VAL A 82 -6.18 2.87 -5.45
CA VAL A 82 -5.48 3.04 -4.18
C VAL A 82 -5.21 1.67 -3.58
N ILE A 83 -3.96 1.41 -3.21
CA ILE A 83 -3.56 0.20 -2.48
C ILE A 83 -2.96 0.61 -1.14
N ASP A 84 -3.48 0.08 -0.05
CA ASP A 84 -2.95 0.21 1.29
C ASP A 84 -2.40 -1.15 1.72
N VAL A 85 -1.13 -1.23 2.10
CA VAL A 85 -0.46 -2.50 2.45
C VAL A 85 0.34 -2.37 3.74
N LEU A 86 0.18 -3.35 4.63
CA LEU A 86 0.99 -3.54 5.83
C LEU A 86 2.02 -4.65 5.62
N THR A 87 3.29 -4.28 5.72
CA THR A 87 4.43 -5.17 5.48
C THR A 87 5.40 -5.20 6.65
N THR A 88 6.09 -6.33 6.81
CA THR A 88 7.10 -6.54 7.86
C THR A 88 8.48 -6.00 7.49
N VAL A 89 8.69 -5.72 6.21
CA VAL A 89 9.89 -5.09 5.63
C VAL A 89 9.47 -3.86 4.84
N ARG A 90 10.38 -2.91 4.62
CA ARG A 90 10.08 -1.73 3.82
C ARG A 90 9.97 -2.13 2.35
N PRO A 91 8.83 -1.93 1.67
CA PRO A 91 8.71 -2.19 0.25
C PRO A 91 9.59 -1.22 -0.55
N THR A 92 10.29 -1.73 -1.56
CA THR A 92 11.00 -0.90 -2.54
C THR A 92 10.06 -0.39 -3.63
N GLU A 93 10.50 0.61 -4.38
CA GLU A 93 9.78 1.11 -5.57
C GLU A 93 9.51 -0.02 -6.57
N THR A 94 10.49 -0.88 -6.82
CA THR A 94 10.28 -2.04 -7.69
C THR A 94 9.20 -2.98 -7.15
N ASN A 95 9.19 -3.26 -5.84
CA ASN A 95 8.13 -4.11 -5.26
C ASN A 95 6.74 -3.50 -5.41
N MET A 96 6.61 -2.19 -5.22
CA MET A 96 5.32 -1.50 -5.35
C MET A 96 4.83 -1.49 -6.80
N GLY A 97 5.74 -1.39 -7.78
CA GLY A 97 5.41 -1.52 -9.20
C GLY A 97 4.78 -2.88 -9.54
N ASP A 98 5.21 -3.95 -8.88
CA ASP A 98 4.70 -5.32 -9.09
C ASP A 98 3.28 -5.54 -8.55
N TRP A 99 2.81 -4.65 -7.67
CA TRP A 99 1.45 -4.73 -7.12
C TRP A 99 0.42 -4.18 -8.12
N TRP A 100 0.84 -3.64 -9.25
CA TRP A 100 -0.04 -3.11 -10.28
C TRP A 100 -0.19 -4.06 -11.47
N VAL A 101 -1.42 -4.43 -11.78
CA VAL A 101 -1.74 -5.38 -12.87
C VAL A 101 -2.46 -4.71 -14.06
N SER A 102 -2.56 -3.36 -14.07
CA SER A 102 -3.34 -2.53 -15.00
C SER A 102 -4.79 -2.28 -14.57
N ILE A 103 -5.24 -1.03 -14.72
CA ILE A 103 -6.61 -0.54 -14.41
C ILE A 103 -7.67 -1.16 -15.31
N ASN A 104 -7.24 -1.65 -16.48
CA ASN A 104 -8.10 -2.25 -17.50
C ASN A 104 -8.53 -3.68 -17.16
N ILE A 105 -7.88 -4.33 -16.17
CA ILE A 105 -8.23 -5.68 -15.73
C ILE A 105 -9.18 -5.57 -14.53
N GLN A 106 -10.41 -5.15 -14.82
CA GLN A 106 -11.47 -5.05 -13.83
C GLN A 106 -11.69 -6.40 -13.14
N GLY A 107 -11.53 -6.44 -11.82
CA GLY A 107 -11.90 -7.59 -10.99
C GLY A 107 -10.77 -8.55 -10.62
N ASN A 108 -9.52 -8.33 -11.08
CA ASN A 108 -8.38 -9.04 -10.51
C ASN A 108 -7.81 -8.25 -9.33
N PRO A 109 -7.71 -8.85 -8.13
CA PRO A 109 -6.96 -8.19 -7.06
C PRO A 109 -5.53 -7.94 -7.55
N PRO A 110 -4.87 -6.86 -7.12
CA PRO A 110 -3.42 -6.76 -7.21
C PRO A 110 -2.82 -7.96 -6.47
N GLY A 111 -2.51 -9.00 -7.24
CA GLY A 111 -1.81 -10.17 -6.75
C GLY A 111 -0.35 -9.81 -6.69
N PHE A 112 0.33 -10.16 -5.59
CA PHE A 112 1.77 -10.33 -5.60
C PHE A 112 2.08 -11.42 -6.61
N MET A 113 2.18 -11.06 -7.88
CA MET A 113 2.50 -11.99 -8.94
C MET A 113 3.93 -12.44 -8.65
N MET A 114 4.08 -13.67 -8.15
CA MET A 114 5.37 -14.34 -8.20
C MET A 114 5.77 -14.46 -9.66
N GLY A 115 6.65 -13.57 -10.10
CA GLY A 115 7.25 -13.63 -11.44
C GLY A 115 6.36 -13.08 -12.54
N SER A 116 6.26 -11.75 -12.64
CA SER A 116 6.22 -11.12 -13.96
C SER A 116 7.66 -10.93 -14.43
N ALA A 117 8.31 -12.02 -14.84
CA ALA A 117 9.54 -11.96 -15.64
C ALA A 117 9.31 -11.32 -17.04
N ILE A 118 8.15 -10.70 -17.26
CA ILE A 118 7.69 -10.18 -18.55
C ILE A 118 7.64 -8.64 -18.55
N ALA A 119 7.65 -7.98 -17.39
CA ALA A 119 7.57 -6.51 -17.30
C ALA A 119 8.90 -5.79 -16.99
N TYR A 120 9.97 -6.50 -16.68
CA TYR A 120 11.30 -5.90 -16.53
C TYR A 120 12.22 -6.60 -17.52
N GLY A 121 12.88 -5.82 -18.38
CA GLY A 121 13.91 -6.33 -19.27
C GLY A 121 15.00 -7.14 -18.54
N PRO A 122 15.95 -7.76 -19.27
CA PRO A 122 16.92 -8.73 -18.76
C PRO A 122 17.99 -8.19 -17.77
N GLN A 123 17.68 -7.16 -16.99
CA GLN A 123 18.60 -6.45 -16.08
C GLN A 123 18.06 -6.26 -14.66
N MET A 124 17.31 -7.22 -14.11
CA MET A 124 17.18 -7.25 -12.66
C MET A 124 18.48 -7.79 -12.07
N SER A 125 19.20 -6.94 -11.33
CA SER A 125 20.34 -7.37 -10.53
C SER A 125 19.89 -8.51 -9.60
N PRO A 126 20.71 -9.56 -9.36
CA PRO A 126 20.41 -10.62 -8.40
C PRO A 126 20.07 -10.11 -6.98
N ASP A 127 20.41 -8.86 -6.68
CA ASP A 127 20.19 -8.20 -5.38
C ASP A 127 18.83 -7.49 -5.26
N VAL A 128 17.97 -7.53 -6.29
CA VAL A 128 16.63 -6.92 -6.21
C VAL A 128 15.74 -7.81 -5.34
N GLN A 129 15.57 -7.40 -4.07
CA GLN A 129 14.70 -8.06 -3.11
C GLN A 129 13.27 -8.16 -3.66
N THR A 130 12.80 -9.36 -3.99
CA THR A 130 11.38 -9.63 -4.23
C THR A 130 10.64 -9.66 -2.91
N LEU A 131 9.57 -8.86 -2.77
CA LEU A 131 8.72 -8.93 -1.59
C LEU A 131 8.00 -10.28 -1.55
N ASN A 132 8.26 -11.07 -0.51
CA ASN A 132 7.62 -12.36 -0.33
C ASN A 132 6.17 -12.16 0.12
N PRO A 133 5.20 -12.97 -0.36
CA PRO A 133 3.80 -12.88 0.09
C PRO A 133 3.65 -12.98 1.61
N SER A 134 4.52 -13.73 2.28
CA SER A 134 4.57 -13.87 3.76
C SER A 134 5.11 -12.63 4.49
N GLN A 135 5.60 -11.62 3.78
CA GLN A 135 5.96 -10.33 4.36
C GLN A 135 4.77 -9.36 4.39
N VAL A 136 3.61 -9.75 3.84
CA VAL A 136 2.40 -8.95 3.75
C VAL A 136 1.40 -9.44 4.78
N THR A 137 1.15 -8.60 5.77
CA THR A 137 0.27 -8.94 6.91
C THR A 137 -1.19 -8.56 6.65
N TRP A 138 -1.40 -7.54 5.82
CA TRP A 138 -2.71 -7.05 5.42
C TRP A 138 -2.57 -6.14 4.20
N GLY A 139 -3.59 -6.11 3.35
CA GLY A 139 -3.71 -5.12 2.30
C GLY A 139 -5.15 -4.94 1.83
N LEU A 140 -5.42 -3.75 1.31
CA LEU A 140 -6.70 -3.30 0.80
C LEU A 140 -6.44 -2.59 -0.52
N TRP A 141 -7.17 -2.97 -1.56
CA TRP A 141 -7.16 -2.25 -2.82
C TRP A 141 -8.56 -1.73 -3.14
N ARG A 142 -8.61 -0.54 -3.73
CA ARG A 142 -9.86 0.15 -4.08
C ARG A 142 -9.67 0.82 -5.42
N LEU A 143 -10.56 0.51 -6.37
CA LEU A 143 -10.69 1.19 -7.64
C LEU A 143 -11.81 2.22 -7.53
N PHE A 144 -11.45 3.48 -7.71
CA PHE A 144 -12.34 4.61 -7.72
C PHE A 144 -12.61 5.05 -9.15
N GLY A 145 -13.81 5.54 -9.43
CA GLY A 145 -14.10 6.25 -10.67
C GLY A 145 -14.97 7.45 -10.43
N VAL A 146 -14.90 8.40 -11.36
CA VAL A 146 -15.81 9.54 -11.35
C VAL A 146 -17.24 9.09 -11.64
N ASN A 147 -18.20 9.64 -10.91
CA ASN A 147 -19.62 9.41 -11.16
C ASN A 147 -19.99 10.10 -12.49
N GLY A 148 -20.11 9.30 -13.56
CA GLY A 148 -20.19 9.76 -14.95
C GLY A 148 -21.49 10.48 -15.35
N ALA A 149 -22.42 10.73 -14.43
CA ALA A 149 -23.65 11.44 -14.77
C ALA A 149 -23.43 12.90 -15.20
N PHE A 150 -22.35 13.55 -14.74
CA PHE A 150 -22.02 14.95 -15.07
C PHE A 150 -20.51 15.19 -15.06
N ARG A 151 -19.81 15.02 -16.18
CA ARG A 151 -18.44 15.55 -16.33
C ARG A 151 -18.50 16.93 -16.97
N LEU A 152 -18.18 17.96 -16.18
CA LEU A 152 -17.85 19.30 -16.66
C LEU A 152 -16.33 19.39 -16.82
N ALA A 153 -15.86 20.00 -17.91
CA ALA A 153 -14.44 20.23 -18.13
C ALA A 153 -13.90 21.20 -17.07
N GLY A 154 -12.74 20.89 -16.48
CA GLY A 154 -12.09 21.75 -15.48
C GLY A 154 -12.70 21.73 -14.08
N THR A 155 -13.53 20.72 -13.74
CA THR A 155 -14.08 20.56 -12.40
C THR A 155 -13.59 19.30 -11.71
N ASP A 156 -13.53 19.36 -10.38
CA ASP A 156 -13.11 18.29 -9.48
C ASP A 156 -14.30 17.41 -9.10
N PHE A 157 -14.11 16.09 -9.16
CA PHE A 157 -15.18 15.14 -8.87
C PHE A 157 -14.85 14.26 -7.66
N PRO A 158 -15.74 14.20 -6.65
CA PRO A 158 -15.67 13.14 -5.67
C PRO A 158 -15.93 11.81 -6.39
N THR A 159 -15.15 10.81 -6.01
CA THR A 159 -15.25 9.48 -6.61
C THR A 159 -16.27 8.59 -5.92
N GLN A 160 -16.66 7.52 -6.61
CA GLN A 160 -17.30 6.35 -6.01
C GLN A 160 -16.38 5.13 -6.15
N THR A 161 -16.45 4.22 -5.19
CA THR A 161 -15.77 2.93 -5.29
C THR A 161 -16.46 2.08 -6.36
N ILE A 162 -15.75 1.73 -7.42
CA ILE A 162 -16.20 0.81 -8.47
C ILE A 162 -15.97 -0.63 -8.01
N SER A 163 -14.80 -0.91 -7.44
CA SER A 163 -14.43 -2.24 -6.99
C SER A 163 -13.43 -2.14 -5.84
N SER A 164 -13.37 -3.18 -5.01
CA SER A 164 -12.44 -3.25 -3.90
C SER A 164 -12.24 -4.69 -3.43
N GLY A 165 -11.13 -4.96 -2.78
CA GLY A 165 -10.88 -6.23 -2.13
C GLY A 165 -9.77 -6.13 -1.09
N TYR A 166 -9.62 -7.19 -0.31
CA TYR A 166 -8.58 -7.32 0.71
C TYR A 166 -7.70 -8.53 0.42
N PHE A 167 -6.47 -8.48 0.91
CA PHE A 167 -5.50 -9.58 0.85
C PHE A 167 -4.60 -9.53 2.08
N GLY A 168 -3.81 -10.58 2.30
CA GLY A 168 -3.10 -10.77 3.57
C GLY A 168 -4.06 -11.18 4.68
N GLN A 169 -3.77 -12.27 5.37
CA GLN A 169 -4.63 -12.81 6.42
C GLN A 169 -3.96 -12.64 7.78
N GLY A 170 -3.90 -11.41 8.28
CA GLY A 170 -3.61 -11.09 9.68
C GLY A 170 -2.52 -11.93 10.32
N GLU A 171 -1.36 -12.05 9.65
CA GLU A 171 -0.24 -12.83 10.16
C GLU A 171 0.34 -12.18 11.43
N VAL A 172 0.96 -13.00 12.28
CA VAL A 172 1.69 -12.52 13.46
C VAL A 172 2.87 -11.65 13.01
N GLN A 173 2.86 -10.40 13.45
CA GLN A 173 3.91 -9.42 13.27
C GLN A 173 4.93 -9.55 14.40
N VAL A 174 6.12 -9.99 14.03
CA VAL A 174 7.31 -10.10 14.89
C VAL A 174 8.44 -9.12 14.52
N PRO A 175 8.46 -8.42 13.36
CA PRO A 175 9.61 -7.58 13.05
C PRO A 175 9.71 -6.43 14.07
N PRO A 176 10.89 -5.82 14.25
CA PRO A 176 11.04 -4.63 15.09
C PRO A 176 10.17 -3.46 14.62
N SER A 177 9.58 -3.56 13.42
CA SER A 177 8.73 -2.54 12.87
C SER A 177 7.81 -3.06 11.78
N VAL A 178 6.66 -2.41 11.63
CA VAL A 178 5.74 -2.63 10.53
C VAL A 178 5.68 -1.37 9.67
N TRP A 179 5.59 -1.57 8.35
CA TRP A 179 5.49 -0.51 7.37
C TRP A 179 4.09 -0.48 6.79
N TRP A 180 3.45 0.67 6.86
CA TRP A 180 2.28 0.96 6.05
C TRP A 180 2.71 1.72 4.80
N THR A 181 2.38 1.13 3.66
CA THR A 181 2.56 1.74 2.34
C THR A 181 1.19 2.03 1.75
N ARG A 182 0.96 3.27 1.37
CA ARG A 182 -0.17 3.70 0.55
C ARG A 182 0.33 4.02 -0.85
N LEU A 183 -0.24 3.37 -1.84
CA LEU A 183 0.06 3.54 -3.26
C LEU A 183 -1.17 4.11 -3.95
N VAL A 184 -0.96 5.06 -4.86
CA VAL A 184 -2.02 5.68 -5.66
C VAL A 184 -1.58 5.70 -7.12
N ILE A 185 -2.46 5.21 -7.98
CA ILE A 185 -2.19 5.02 -9.41
C ILE A 185 -3.34 5.67 -10.17
N GLY A 186 -3.01 6.65 -11.03
CA GLY A 186 -3.95 7.24 -11.97
C GLY A 186 -4.05 6.41 -13.26
N ASP A 187 -5.08 6.67 -14.04
CA ASP A 187 -5.27 6.05 -15.35
C ASP A 187 -4.39 6.74 -16.42
N GLU A 188 -4.25 8.06 -16.29
CA GLU A 188 -3.61 8.88 -17.31
C GLU A 188 -2.16 9.21 -16.99
N SER A 189 -1.42 9.51 -18.05
CA SER A 189 -0.01 9.89 -17.97
C SER A 189 0.17 11.15 -17.10
N ASP A 190 -0.65 12.19 -17.28
CA ASP A 190 -0.60 13.41 -16.45
C ASP A 190 -1.63 13.34 -15.31
N THR A 191 -1.39 12.41 -14.39
CA THR A 191 -2.28 12.18 -13.26
C THR A 191 -2.43 13.45 -12.42
N SER A 192 -3.66 13.81 -12.08
CA SER A 192 -3.95 14.88 -11.12
C SER A 192 -5.07 14.44 -10.19
N MET A 193 -4.77 14.33 -8.89
CA MET A 193 -5.70 13.82 -7.88
C MET A 193 -5.51 14.51 -6.52
N GLY A 194 -6.60 14.73 -5.79
CA GLY A 194 -6.58 15.13 -4.39
C GLY A 194 -6.74 13.92 -3.48
N MET A 195 -5.69 13.59 -2.72
CA MET A 195 -5.72 12.51 -1.75
C MET A 195 -6.04 13.03 -0.34
N PRO A 196 -7.09 12.52 0.31
CA PRO A 196 -7.40 12.90 1.68
C PRO A 196 -6.38 12.29 2.64
N SER A 197 -6.21 12.92 3.80
CA SER A 197 -5.47 12.30 4.90
C SER A 197 -6.15 11.01 5.32
N SER A 198 -5.37 10.03 5.75
CA SER A 198 -5.88 8.75 6.22
C SER A 198 -5.19 8.27 7.47
N ASN A 199 -5.96 7.62 8.33
CA ASN A 199 -5.46 6.90 9.50
C ASN A 199 -5.70 5.41 9.31
N LEU A 200 -4.62 4.63 9.47
CA LEU A 200 -4.73 3.20 9.61
C LEU A 200 -4.73 2.86 11.10
N VAL A 201 -5.87 2.39 11.59
CA VAL A 201 -6.07 1.95 12.97
C VAL A 201 -6.00 0.44 13.00
N VAL A 202 -5.08 -0.11 13.80
CA VAL A 202 -4.94 -1.55 13.96
C VAL A 202 -5.17 -1.92 15.40
N TYR A 203 -6.09 -2.86 15.60
CA TYR A 203 -6.28 -3.55 16.86
C TYR A 203 -5.55 -4.88 16.79
N ALA A 204 -4.67 -5.13 17.75
CA ALA A 204 -3.84 -6.34 17.79
C ALA A 204 -3.77 -6.93 19.18
N ASN A 205 -3.65 -8.25 19.27
CA ASN A 205 -3.31 -8.92 20.52
C ASN A 205 -1.81 -9.12 20.59
N ALA A 206 -1.21 -8.65 21.70
CA ALA A 206 0.11 -9.08 22.10
C ALA A 206 -0.02 -10.49 22.71
N HIS A 207 0.65 -11.49 22.14
CA HIS A 207 0.65 -12.85 22.67
C HIS A 207 2.07 -13.40 22.72
N SER A 208 2.30 -14.29 23.69
CA SER A 208 3.54 -15.05 23.79
C SER A 208 3.61 -15.97 22.58
N MET A 209 4.75 -15.94 21.90
CA MET A 209 4.95 -16.70 20.68
C MET A 209 5.43 -18.11 21.00
N THR A 210 5.17 -19.03 20.08
CA THR A 210 5.80 -20.35 20.08
C THR A 210 7.17 -20.28 19.38
N GLU A 211 8.12 -21.14 19.76
CA GLU A 211 9.46 -21.20 19.11
C GLU A 211 9.41 -21.28 17.57
N PRO A 212 8.49 -22.05 16.94
CA PRO A 212 8.39 -22.09 15.47
C PRO A 212 7.97 -20.74 14.85
N GLU A 213 7.10 -19.99 15.52
CA GLU A 213 6.64 -18.67 15.07
C GLU A 213 7.77 -17.64 15.19
N GLU A 214 8.52 -17.68 16.30
CA GLU A 214 9.69 -16.82 16.52
C GLU A 214 10.75 -17.10 15.46
N MET A 215 11.08 -18.37 15.24
CA MET A 215 12.10 -18.77 14.26
C MET A 215 11.70 -18.38 12.83
N THR A 216 10.44 -18.63 12.45
CA THR A 216 9.92 -18.25 11.13
C THR A 216 10.01 -16.75 10.92
N ALA A 217 9.70 -15.96 11.93
CA ALA A 217 9.68 -14.52 11.79
C ALA A 217 11.07 -13.86 11.93
N MET A 218 11.96 -14.44 12.76
CA MET A 218 13.37 -14.05 12.81
C MET A 218 14.05 -14.32 11.46
N MET A 219 13.84 -15.48 10.84
CA MET A 219 14.36 -15.78 9.50
C MET A 219 13.90 -14.76 8.46
N ARG A 220 12.64 -14.29 8.53
CA ARG A 220 12.13 -13.21 7.65
C ARG A 220 12.81 -11.87 7.89
N SER A 221 13.17 -11.56 9.14
CA SER A 221 13.80 -10.28 9.51
C SER A 221 15.27 -10.17 9.09
N VAL A 222 15.94 -11.31 8.89
CA VAL A 222 17.37 -11.43 8.54
C VAL A 222 17.62 -11.36 7.03
N GLN A 223 16.59 -11.56 6.18
CA GLN A 223 16.68 -11.40 4.71
C GLN A 223 16.78 -9.93 4.25
N ARG A 224 17.51 -9.10 5.00
CA ARG A 224 17.83 -7.69 4.70
C ARG A 224 19.05 -7.56 3.81
#